data_AF-A0A839CDS5-F1
#
_entry.id   AF-A0A839CDS5-F1
#
_cell.length_a   1.000
_cell.length_b   1.000
_cell.length_c   1.000
_cell.angle_alpha   90.00
_cell.angle_beta   90.00
_cell.angle_gamma   90.00
#
_symmetry.space_group_name_H-M   'P 1'
#
loop_
_entity.id
_entity.type
_entity.pdbx_description
1 polymer ?
#
loop_
_entity_poly.entity_id
_entity_poly.type
_entity_poly.pdbx_seq_one_letter_code
_entity_poly.pdbx_strand_id
1 'polypeptide(L)'
;MFKYKRTVATVIFLIIAYCIWIAVRPAKIIRVDNGAVFVEHLPMTTEGKLKWWMNNKELLQQKYHVINKQYNFTVTIMNFNGYEELPKGVRDGSIDDYTCFDDTDQKHEKCVYNNIAIIIRGNLDGKQFINIDGKTYIQKDDGKIELE
;
A
#
# COMPACT_ATOMS: atom_id res chain seq x y z
N MET A 1 -30.34 6.08 34.43
CA MET A 1 -29.74 4.91 33.74
C MET A 1 -30.07 4.79 32.24
N PHE A 2 -31.23 5.23 31.72
CA PHE A 2 -31.54 5.04 30.29
C PHE A 2 -30.77 5.96 29.31
N LYS A 3 -30.44 7.20 29.72
CA LYS A 3 -29.69 8.14 28.86
C LYS A 3 -28.25 7.67 28.57
N TYR A 4 -27.51 7.18 29.57
CA TYR A 4 -26.13 6.70 29.35
C TYR A 4 -26.07 5.48 28.43
N LYS A 5 -27.02 4.54 28.56
CA LYS A 5 -27.10 3.36 27.68
C LYS A 5 -27.39 3.74 26.22
N ARG A 6 -28.27 4.74 25.98
CA ARG A 6 -28.53 5.26 24.64
C ARG A 6 -27.30 5.94 24.04
N THR A 7 -26.60 6.78 24.81
CA THR A 7 -25.38 7.45 24.34
C THR A 7 -24.29 6.43 23.98
N VAL A 8 -24.08 5.41 24.81
CA VAL A 8 -23.11 4.33 24.53
C VAL A 8 -23.47 3.57 23.25
N ALA A 9 -24.75 3.21 23.07
CA ALA A 9 -25.20 2.52 21.85
C ALA A 9 -24.98 3.38 20.59
N THR A 10 -25.24 4.68 20.65
CA THR A 10 -24.99 5.60 19.54
C THR A 10 -23.49 5.68 19.20
N VAL A 11 -22.62 5.77 20.21
CA VAL A 11 -21.17 5.80 19.99
C VAL A 11 -20.68 4.50 19.35
N ILE A 12 -21.15 3.34 19.82
CA ILE A 12 -20.81 2.03 19.23
C ILE A 12 -21.25 1.97 17.77
N PHE A 13 -22.46 2.43 17.46
CA PHE A 13 -22.96 2.46 16.08
C PHE A 13 -22.09 3.33 15.16
N LEU A 14 -21.67 4.52 15.62
CA LEU A 14 -20.79 5.40 14.86
C LEU A 14 -19.42 4.75 14.62
N ILE A 15 -18.85 4.06 15.61
CA ILE A 15 -17.57 3.34 15.45
C ILE A 15 -17.72 2.24 14.41
N ILE A 16 -18.79 1.43 14.47
CA ILE A 16 -19.04 0.36 13.50
C ILE A 16 -19.19 0.93 12.09
N ALA A 17 -19.98 2.00 11.93
CA ALA A 17 -20.15 2.66 10.63
C ALA A 17 -18.82 3.17 10.08
N TYR A 18 -17.97 3.75 10.92
CA TYR A 18 -16.64 4.22 10.55
C TYR A 18 -15.71 3.07 10.14
N CYS A 19 -15.70 1.96 10.90
CA CYS A 19 -14.92 0.76 10.56
C CYS A 19 -15.37 0.14 9.24
N ILE A 20 -16.69 0.07 8.98
CA ILE A 20 -17.24 -0.41 7.71
C ILE A 20 -16.79 0.50 6.57
N TRP A 21 -16.88 1.82 6.74
CA TRP A 21 -16.45 2.79 5.73
C TRP A 21 -14.96 2.62 5.36
N ILE A 22 -14.09 2.42 6.37
CA ILE A 22 -12.67 2.13 6.16
C ILE A 22 -12.44 0.78 5.46
N ALA A 23 -13.28 -0.22 5.69
CA ALA A 23 -13.13 -1.53 5.09
C ALA A 23 -13.60 -1.57 3.62
N VAL A 24 -14.58 -0.75 3.24
CA VAL A 24 -15.17 -0.75 1.88
C VAL A 24 -14.62 0.31 0.94
N ARG A 25 -13.89 1.31 1.46
CA ARG A 25 -13.30 2.36 0.62
C ARG A 25 -12.35 1.73 -0.43
N PRO A 26 -12.44 2.16 -1.70
CA PRO A 26 -11.62 1.60 -2.75
C PRO A 26 -10.16 2.07 -2.63
N ALA A 27 -9.23 1.14 -2.77
CA ALA A 27 -7.82 1.45 -2.87
C ALA A 27 -7.51 2.10 -4.24
N LYS A 28 -6.77 3.21 -4.23
CA LYS A 28 -6.52 4.03 -5.42
C LYS A 28 -5.02 4.20 -5.66
N ILE A 29 -4.56 3.87 -6.86
CA ILE A 29 -3.18 4.13 -7.28
C ILE A 29 -3.05 5.64 -7.55
N ILE A 30 -2.22 6.33 -6.77
CA ILE A 30 -2.01 7.78 -6.87
C ILE A 30 -0.84 8.09 -7.79
N ARG A 31 0.28 7.39 -7.60
CA ARG A 31 1.50 7.59 -8.37
C ARG A 31 2.25 6.27 -8.52
N VAL A 32 2.98 6.16 -9.62
CA VAL A 32 3.98 5.11 -9.82
C VAL A 32 5.27 5.81 -10.19
N ASP A 33 6.35 5.45 -9.51
CA ASP A 33 7.66 6.05 -9.71
C ASP A 33 8.76 5.05 -9.35
N ASN A 34 9.79 4.92 -10.19
CA ASN A 34 10.96 4.07 -9.94
C ASN A 34 10.66 2.64 -9.44
N GLY A 35 9.58 2.01 -9.93
CA GLY A 35 9.17 0.65 -9.51
C GLY A 35 8.41 0.57 -8.18
N ALA A 36 8.18 1.71 -7.53
CA ALA A 36 7.27 1.86 -6.39
C ALA A 36 5.88 2.32 -6.85
N VAL A 37 4.85 1.77 -6.22
CA VAL A 37 3.44 2.09 -6.47
C VAL A 37 2.85 2.68 -5.20
N PHE A 38 2.44 3.94 -5.25
CA PHE A 38 1.85 4.66 -4.13
C PHE A 38 0.33 4.52 -4.18
N VAL A 39 -0.24 3.89 -3.16
CA VAL A 39 -1.66 3.52 -3.13
C VAL A 39 -2.32 4.09 -1.88
N GLU A 40 -3.37 4.87 -2.10
CA GLU A 40 -4.24 5.37 -1.06
C GLU A 40 -5.26 4.29 -0.67
N HIS A 41 -5.62 4.23 0.61
CA HIS A 41 -6.67 3.33 1.11
C HIS A 41 -6.43 1.84 0.85
N LEU A 42 -5.18 1.38 0.93
CA LEU A 42 -4.87 -0.05 0.89
C LEU A 42 -5.66 -0.82 1.97
N PRO A 43 -6.12 -2.06 1.68
CA PRO A 43 -6.74 -2.89 2.68
C PRO A 43 -5.81 -3.13 3.86
N MET A 44 -6.37 -3.08 5.08
CA MET A 44 -5.57 -3.25 6.29
C MET A 44 -5.18 -4.71 6.55
N THR A 45 -5.99 -5.67 6.12
CA THR A 45 -5.76 -7.09 6.35
C THR A 45 -4.83 -7.69 5.31
N THR A 46 -4.05 -8.70 5.70
CA THR A 46 -3.16 -9.42 4.78
C THR A 46 -3.92 -10.03 3.60
N GLU A 47 -5.08 -10.63 3.85
CA GLU A 47 -5.95 -11.16 2.79
C GLU A 47 -6.44 -10.07 1.83
N GLY A 48 -6.78 -8.90 2.37
CA GLY A 48 -7.19 -7.75 1.58
C GLY A 48 -6.04 -7.25 0.68
N LYS A 49 -4.82 -7.14 1.23
CA LYS A 49 -3.61 -6.75 0.49
C LYS A 49 -3.29 -7.76 -0.63
N LEU A 50 -3.36 -9.06 -0.33
CA LEU A 50 -3.18 -10.14 -1.32
C LEU A 50 -4.22 -10.05 -2.44
N LYS A 51 -5.51 -9.91 -2.08
CA LYS A 51 -6.60 -9.79 -3.06
C LYS A 51 -6.44 -8.54 -3.92
N TRP A 52 -6.05 -7.42 -3.32
CA TRP A 52 -5.78 -6.19 -4.05
C TRP A 52 -4.65 -6.38 -5.06
N TRP A 53 -3.53 -6.99 -4.65
CA TRP A 53 -2.43 -7.31 -5.55
C TRP A 53 -2.89 -8.17 -6.73
N MET A 54 -3.60 -9.26 -6.46
CA MET A 54 -4.08 -10.17 -7.48
C MET A 54 -5.00 -9.51 -8.51
N ASN A 55 -5.85 -8.58 -8.06
CA ASN A 55 -6.78 -7.85 -8.93
C ASN A 55 -6.09 -6.74 -9.74
N ASN A 56 -4.96 -6.20 -9.27
CA ASN A 56 -4.32 -5.04 -9.89
C ASN A 56 -3.02 -5.38 -10.64
N LYS A 57 -2.44 -6.57 -10.47
CA LYS A 57 -1.16 -6.93 -11.08
C LYS A 57 -1.14 -6.76 -12.60
N GLU A 58 -2.23 -7.12 -13.28
CA GLU A 58 -2.33 -7.01 -14.74
C GLU A 58 -2.39 -5.53 -15.17
N LEU A 59 -3.18 -4.72 -14.48
CA LEU A 59 -3.24 -3.28 -14.68
C LEU A 59 -1.88 -2.62 -14.44
N LEU A 60 -1.17 -3.03 -13.38
CA LEU A 60 0.17 -2.54 -13.05
C LEU A 60 1.18 -2.89 -14.15
N GLN A 61 1.11 -4.10 -14.71
CA GLN A 61 1.95 -4.52 -15.83
C GLN A 61 1.64 -3.75 -17.12
N GLN A 62 0.36 -3.67 -17.50
CA GLN A 62 -0.06 -3.12 -18.79
C GLN A 62 0.03 -1.59 -18.86
N LYS A 63 -0.38 -0.90 -17.78
CA LYS A 63 -0.47 0.57 -17.78
C LYS A 63 0.79 1.25 -17.28
N TYR A 64 1.45 0.67 -16.27
CA TYR A 64 2.57 1.32 -15.59
C TYR A 64 3.90 0.63 -15.84
N HIS A 65 3.90 -0.53 -16.51
CA HIS A 65 5.11 -1.29 -16.87
C HIS A 65 6.03 -1.57 -15.66
N VAL A 66 5.50 -1.70 -14.45
CA VAL A 66 6.32 -1.97 -13.25
C VAL A 66 6.82 -3.41 -13.19
N ILE A 67 6.13 -4.33 -13.89
CA ILE A 67 6.55 -5.72 -14.06
C ILE A 67 7.26 -5.81 -15.42
N ASN A 68 8.52 -5.38 -15.45
CA ASN A 68 9.33 -5.33 -16.67
C ASN A 68 9.68 -6.71 -17.24
N LYS A 69 9.77 -7.72 -16.38
CA LYS A 69 10.02 -9.12 -16.75
C LYS A 69 9.03 -9.98 -16.00
N GLN A 70 8.53 -11.02 -16.65
CA GLN A 70 7.55 -11.92 -16.04
C GLN A 70 8.09 -12.63 -14.79
N TYR A 71 9.40 -12.86 -14.74
CA TYR A 71 10.05 -13.74 -13.76
C TYR A 71 11.23 -13.09 -13.01
N ASN A 72 11.57 -11.84 -13.27
CA ASN A 72 12.65 -11.18 -12.53
C ASN A 72 12.32 -9.70 -12.37
N PHE A 73 11.50 -9.43 -11.36
CA PHE A 73 11.00 -8.10 -11.06
C PHE A 73 10.88 -7.91 -9.56
N THR A 74 10.93 -6.66 -9.12
CA THR A 74 10.55 -6.26 -7.77
C THR A 74 9.55 -5.12 -7.90
N VAL A 75 8.39 -5.26 -7.26
CA VAL A 75 7.40 -4.20 -7.13
C VAL A 75 7.24 -3.89 -5.65
N THR A 76 7.40 -2.62 -5.29
CA THR A 76 7.15 -2.14 -3.93
C THR A 76 5.85 -1.38 -3.92
N ILE A 77 4.87 -1.84 -3.15
CA ILE A 77 3.61 -1.12 -2.93
C ILE A 77 3.75 -0.32 -1.63
N MET A 78 3.59 0.99 -1.72
CA MET A 78 3.64 1.92 -0.60
C MET A 78 2.24 2.44 -0.25
N ASN A 79 1.97 2.62 1.05
CA ASN A 79 0.82 3.37 1.53
C ASN A 79 1.01 4.86 1.21
N PHE A 80 0.05 5.45 0.52
CA PHE A 80 0.00 6.89 0.29
C PHE A 80 -0.93 7.55 1.32
N ASN A 81 -0.37 8.39 2.20
CA ASN A 81 -1.11 9.10 3.24
C ASN A 81 -1.20 10.62 2.97
N GLY A 82 -0.76 11.08 1.80
CA GLY A 82 -0.67 12.49 1.47
C GLY A 82 0.77 12.92 1.19
N TYR A 83 0.91 14.18 0.77
CA TYR A 83 2.20 14.81 0.61
C TYR A 83 2.60 15.54 1.88
N GLU A 84 3.88 15.48 2.23
CA GLU A 84 4.47 16.04 3.44
C GLU A 84 5.70 16.87 3.10
N GLU A 85 6.01 17.87 3.94
CA GLU A 85 7.26 18.62 3.85
C GLU A 85 8.40 17.81 4.47
N LEU A 86 9.60 17.92 3.90
CA LEU A 86 10.79 17.28 4.48
C LEU A 86 11.12 17.83 5.88
N PRO A 87 11.67 16.98 6.78
CA PRO A 87 12.20 17.45 8.05
C PRO A 87 13.31 18.47 7.82
N LYS A 88 13.25 19.61 8.54
CA LYS A 88 14.20 20.72 8.39
C LYS A 88 15.29 20.73 9.47
N GLY A 89 15.06 20.06 10.59
CA GLY A 89 15.98 19.99 11.72
C GLY A 89 16.54 18.59 11.97
N VAL A 90 17.72 18.54 12.59
CA VAL A 90 18.42 17.28 12.98
C VAL A 90 17.66 16.42 14.00
N ARG A 91 16.52 16.88 14.53
CA ARG A 91 15.68 16.15 15.49
C ARG A 91 14.32 15.75 14.91
N ASP A 92 14.06 16.06 13.64
CA ASP A 92 12.72 15.97 13.04
C ASP A 92 12.51 14.70 12.19
N GLY A 93 13.53 13.83 12.10
CA GLY A 93 13.50 12.58 11.31
C GLY A 93 14.60 12.53 10.25
N SER A 94 14.73 11.40 9.54
CA SER A 94 15.65 11.30 8.41
C SER A 94 14.97 11.74 7.11
N ILE A 95 15.70 12.42 6.24
CA ILE A 95 15.24 12.72 4.86
C ILE A 95 15.07 11.39 4.08
N ASP A 96 15.85 10.36 4.42
CA ASP A 96 15.79 9.03 3.79
C ASP A 96 14.46 8.30 4.04
N ASP A 97 13.67 8.76 5.02
CA ASP A 97 12.34 8.22 5.30
C ASP A 97 11.28 8.70 4.28
N TYR A 98 11.65 9.53 3.30
CA TYR A 98 10.73 10.12 2.33
C TYR A 98 11.14 9.81 0.89
N THR A 99 10.15 9.66 0.01
CA THR A 99 10.34 9.70 -1.44
C THR A 99 9.81 11.03 -1.96
N CYS A 100 10.69 11.85 -2.53
CA CYS A 100 10.36 13.13 -3.13
C CYS A 100 10.27 13.04 -4.64
N PHE A 101 9.29 13.73 -5.21
CA PHE A 101 9.11 13.78 -6.65
C PHE A 101 9.43 15.17 -7.20
N ASP A 102 10.25 15.21 -8.25
CA ASP A 102 10.49 16.42 -9.02
C ASP A 102 9.29 16.71 -9.93
N ASP A 103 8.30 17.43 -9.42
CA ASP A 103 7.26 18.04 -10.25
C ASP A 103 7.81 19.37 -10.79
N THR A 104 8.18 19.40 -12.08
CA THR A 104 8.95 20.47 -12.74
C THR A 104 8.28 21.86 -12.75
N ASP A 105 7.00 21.94 -12.35
CA ASP A 105 6.17 23.13 -12.45
C ASP A 105 5.92 23.85 -11.10
N GLN A 106 6.30 23.27 -9.96
CA GLN A 106 6.06 23.87 -8.66
C GLN A 106 7.29 23.76 -7.76
N LYS A 107 7.76 24.91 -7.25
CA LYS A 107 8.95 25.11 -6.39
C LYS A 107 8.94 24.37 -5.03
N HIS A 108 8.17 23.30 -4.89
CA HIS A 108 8.01 22.53 -3.66
C HIS A 108 8.16 21.06 -4.01
N GLU A 109 9.21 20.42 -3.48
CA GLU A 109 9.35 18.97 -3.50
C GLU A 109 8.11 18.37 -2.81
N LYS A 110 7.29 17.64 -3.57
CA LYS A 110 6.17 16.90 -3.00
C LYS A 110 6.71 15.56 -2.53
N CYS A 111 6.92 15.43 -1.24
CA CYS A 111 7.47 14.21 -0.65
C CYS A 111 6.38 13.37 -0.02
N VAL A 112 6.59 12.06 0.04
CA VAL A 112 5.69 11.09 0.68
C VAL A 112 6.52 10.25 1.63
N TYR A 113 6.02 10.03 2.84
CA TYR A 113 6.65 9.16 3.81
C TYR A 113 6.69 7.70 3.31
N ASN A 114 7.86 7.07 3.42
CA ASN A 114 8.10 5.70 2.98
C ASN A 114 7.42 4.69 3.91
N ASN A 115 6.22 4.27 3.54
CA ASN A 115 5.45 3.27 4.27
C ASN A 115 5.17 2.06 3.37
N ILE A 116 6.06 1.07 3.41
CA ILE A 116 5.97 -0.13 2.57
C ILE A 116 4.83 -1.04 3.09
N ALA A 117 3.86 -1.34 2.22
CA ALA A 117 2.74 -2.22 2.53
C ALA A 117 2.93 -3.64 1.99
N ILE A 118 3.52 -3.77 0.79
CA ILE A 118 3.74 -5.05 0.10
C ILE A 118 5.05 -4.97 -0.68
N ILE A 119 5.88 -6.01 -0.59
CA ILE A 119 7.02 -6.21 -1.51
C ILE A 119 6.78 -7.48 -2.30
N ILE A 120 6.75 -7.38 -3.62
CA ILE A 120 6.57 -8.52 -4.51
C ILE A 120 7.85 -8.75 -5.29
N ARG A 121 8.37 -9.98 -5.26
CA ARG A 121 9.54 -10.40 -6.03
C ARG A 121 9.19 -11.60 -6.90
N GLY A 122 9.37 -11.47 -8.21
CA GLY A 122 9.31 -12.62 -9.12
C GLY A 122 10.67 -13.30 -9.22
N ASN A 123 10.70 -14.64 -9.28
CA ASN A 123 11.89 -15.42 -9.57
C ASN A 123 11.81 -16.15 -10.92
N LEU A 124 12.96 -16.61 -11.41
CA LEU A 124 13.11 -17.26 -12.71
C LEU A 124 12.33 -18.58 -12.84
N ASP A 125 11.91 -19.18 -11.72
CA ASP A 125 11.14 -20.42 -11.66
C ASP A 125 9.62 -20.20 -11.72
N GLY A 126 9.15 -18.98 -12.03
CA GLY A 126 7.72 -18.66 -12.05
C GLY A 126 7.11 -18.28 -10.69
N LYS A 127 7.85 -18.49 -9.59
CA LYS A 127 7.37 -18.21 -8.24
C LYS A 127 7.38 -16.72 -7.96
N GLN A 128 6.34 -16.26 -7.26
CA GLN A 128 6.30 -14.91 -6.71
C GLN A 128 6.34 -14.95 -5.19
N PHE A 129 7.25 -14.19 -4.62
CA PHE A 129 7.39 -14.00 -3.18
C PHE A 129 6.72 -12.67 -2.82
N ILE A 130 5.65 -12.74 -2.06
CA ILE A 130 4.85 -11.58 -1.63
C ILE A 130 5.10 -11.40 -0.14
N ASN A 131 5.83 -10.36 0.24
CA ASN A 131 6.07 -10.01 1.63
C ASN A 131 5.05 -8.97 2.11
N ILE A 132 4.30 -9.31 3.16
CA ILE A 132 3.29 -8.46 3.79
C ILE A 132 3.46 -8.55 5.31
N ASP A 133 3.64 -7.41 5.96
CA ASP A 133 3.73 -7.30 7.43
C ASP A 133 4.75 -8.30 8.04
N GLY A 134 5.89 -8.47 7.36
CA GLY A 134 6.99 -9.36 7.76
C GLY A 134 6.78 -10.84 7.44
N LYS A 135 5.65 -11.23 6.86
CA LYS A 135 5.37 -12.61 6.42
C LYS A 135 5.57 -12.74 4.91
N THR A 136 6.16 -13.85 4.47
CA THR A 136 6.34 -14.14 3.04
C THR A 136 5.36 -15.20 2.58
N TYR A 137 4.66 -14.88 1.50
CA TYR A 137 3.71 -15.76 0.82
C TYR A 137 4.29 -16.14 -0.54
N ILE A 138 4.30 -17.43 -0.86
CA ILE A 138 4.77 -17.95 -2.13
C ILE A 138 3.55 -18.23 -3.01
N GLN A 139 3.47 -17.51 -4.12
CA GLN A 139 2.54 -17.83 -5.20
C GLN A 139 3.24 -18.70 -6.25
N LYS A 140 2.67 -19.88 -6.49
CA LYS A 140 3.09 -20.81 -7.56
C LYS A 140 2.39 -20.46 -8.88
N ASP A 141 2.85 -21.04 -9.99
CA ASP A 141 2.27 -20.86 -11.32
C ASP A 141 0.80 -21.30 -11.41
N ASP A 142 0.38 -22.27 -10.59
CA ASP A 142 -1.02 -22.72 -10.48
C ASP A 142 -1.93 -21.71 -9.75
N GLY A 143 -1.38 -20.58 -9.31
CA GLY A 143 -2.07 -19.52 -8.59
C GLY A 143 -2.24 -19.78 -7.10
N LYS A 144 -1.85 -20.96 -6.58
CA LYS A 144 -1.93 -21.26 -5.14
C LYS A 144 -0.94 -20.41 -4.37
N ILE A 145 -1.38 -19.97 -3.20
CA ILE A 145 -0.61 -19.16 -2.27
C ILE A 145 -0.39 -20.00 -1.02
N GLU A 146 0.88 -20.19 -0.67
CA GLU A 146 1.32 -20.88 0.55
C GLU A 146 2.13 -19.91 1.40
N LEU A 147 1.99 -20.00 2.72
CA LEU A 147 2.88 -19.29 3.64
C LEU A 147 4.23 -20.02 3.65
N GLU A 148 5.33 -19.27 3.52
CA GLU A 148 6.70 -19.81 3.65
C GLU A 148 7.02 -20.27 5.07
#